data_AF-A0A8J7P4V6-F1
#
_entry.id   AF-A0A8J7P4V6-F1
#
_cell.length_a   1.000
_cell.length_b   1.000
_cell.length_c   1.000
_cell.angle_alpha   90.00
_cell.angle_beta   90.00
_cell.angle_gamma   90.00
#
_symmetry.space_group_name_H-M   'P 1'
#
loop_
_entity.id
_entity.type
_entity.pdbx_description
1 polymer ?
#
loop_
_entity_poly.entity_id
_entity_poly.type
_entity_poly.pdbx_seq_one_letter_code
_entity_poly.pdbx_strand_id
1 'polypeptide(L)'
;MGGLLVKQMLLDALKDPDMQSLIKNTQGIMFYSVPHHGTSIAEYSVTVKYLLFPSVEVKELSKDSPALNELNDRFLCMAKDRKFKILSFAETLPTSIGPMVKMHVVPVQSADLGIGDLIQVDVDHLNICKPEKKDSFLYKRSLQFIRDALESYINNS
;
A
#
# COMPACT_ATOMS: atom_id res chain seq x y z
N MET A 1 -2.01 -4.79 -4.36
CA MET A 1 -2.83 -4.05 -5.34
C MET A 1 -3.68 -2.94 -4.77
N GLY A 2 -4.46 -3.17 -3.71
CA GLY A 2 -5.39 -2.17 -3.18
C GLY A 2 -4.78 -0.78 -2.96
N GLY A 3 -3.55 -0.68 -2.46
CA GLY A 3 -2.89 0.61 -2.29
C GLY A 3 -2.67 1.40 -3.58
N LEU A 4 -2.36 0.76 -4.71
CA LEU A 4 -2.20 1.44 -6.00
C LEU A 4 -3.54 1.94 -6.54
N LEU A 5 -4.60 1.14 -6.37
CA LEU A 5 -5.97 1.57 -6.70
C LEU A 5 -6.37 2.79 -5.87
N VAL A 6 -6.08 2.80 -4.57
CA VAL A 6 -6.34 3.97 -3.69
C VAL A 6 -5.61 5.21 -4.19
N LYS A 7 -4.34 5.09 -4.62
CA LYS A 7 -3.61 6.23 -5.23
C LYS A 7 -4.35 6.77 -6.45
N GLN A 8 -4.76 5.89 -7.37
CA GLN A 8 -5.47 6.27 -8.59
C GLN A 8 -6.82 6.91 -8.27
N MET A 9 -7.62 6.31 -7.38
CA MET A 9 -8.92 6.84 -6.94
C MET A 9 -8.80 8.26 -6.37
N LEU A 10 -7.79 8.52 -5.54
CA LEU A 10 -7.56 9.85 -4.99
C LEU A 10 -7.10 10.84 -6.07
N LEU A 11 -6.23 10.43 -6.99
CA LEU A 11 -5.81 11.31 -8.08
C LEU A 11 -6.94 11.65 -9.06
N ASP A 12 -7.84 10.71 -9.31
CA ASP A 12 -9.02 10.94 -10.14
C ASP A 12 -10.02 11.85 -9.42
N ALA A 13 -10.24 11.63 -8.12
CA ALA A 13 -11.11 12.47 -7.32
C ALA A 13 -10.63 13.92 -7.18
N LEU A 14 -9.33 14.22 -7.34
CA LEU A 14 -8.85 15.60 -7.44
C LEU A 14 -9.32 16.32 -8.70
N LYS A 15 -9.47 15.57 -9.81
CA LYS A 15 -9.84 16.12 -11.12
C LYS A 15 -11.35 16.24 -11.28
N ASP A 16 -12.10 15.46 -10.51
CA ASP A 16 -13.56 15.41 -10.56
C ASP A 16 -14.18 16.28 -9.44
N PRO A 17 -14.90 17.35 -9.78
CA PRO A 17 -15.62 18.17 -8.80
C PRO A 17 -16.65 17.40 -7.96
N ASP A 18 -17.25 16.34 -8.52
CA ASP A 18 -18.27 15.56 -7.83
C ASP A 18 -17.66 14.61 -6.78
N MET A 19 -16.37 14.30 -6.90
CA MET A 19 -15.63 13.41 -6.00
C MET A 19 -14.79 14.15 -4.94
N GLN A 20 -14.86 15.48 -4.86
CA GLN A 20 -14.06 16.26 -3.89
C GLN A 20 -14.28 15.85 -2.44
N SER A 21 -15.47 15.33 -2.12
CA SER A 21 -15.80 14.79 -0.80
C SER A 21 -14.87 13.63 -0.39
N LEU A 22 -14.43 12.80 -1.35
CA LEU A 22 -13.51 11.69 -1.07
C LEU A 22 -12.17 12.21 -0.55
N ILE A 23 -11.62 13.25 -1.21
CA ILE A 23 -10.36 13.87 -0.79
C ILE A 23 -10.52 14.56 0.56
N LYS A 24 -11.57 15.36 0.72
CA LYS A 24 -11.84 16.10 1.96
C LYS A 24 -12.01 15.18 3.17
N ASN A 25 -12.65 14.03 2.98
CA ASN A 25 -12.95 13.10 4.06
C ASN A 25 -11.83 12.08 4.32
N THR A 26 -10.77 12.04 3.50
CA THR A 26 -9.62 11.15 3.72
C THR A 26 -8.70 11.74 4.80
N GLN A 27 -8.72 11.16 6.00
CA GLN A 27 -7.94 11.65 7.16
C GLN A 27 -6.55 11.01 7.31
N GLY A 28 -6.34 9.88 6.66
CA GLY A 28 -5.08 9.15 6.70
C GLY A 28 -5.10 7.97 5.76
N ILE A 29 -3.92 7.52 5.35
CA ILE A 29 -3.74 6.42 4.41
C ILE A 29 -2.77 5.42 5.02
N MET A 30 -3.14 4.15 4.99
CA MET A 30 -2.33 3.07 5.50
C MET A 30 -2.07 2.04 4.41
N PHE A 31 -0.79 1.76 4.15
CA PHE A 31 -0.37 0.80 3.15
C PHE A 31 0.20 -0.46 3.81
N TYR A 32 -0.17 -1.62 3.28
CA TYR A 32 0.39 -2.92 3.68
C TYR A 32 1.05 -3.54 2.47
N SER A 33 2.39 -3.60 2.46
CA SER A 33 3.19 -4.24 1.41
C SER A 33 2.72 -3.87 0.01
N VAL A 34 2.61 -2.57 -0.25
CA VAL A 34 2.17 -2.08 -1.56
C VAL A 34 3.41 -1.87 -2.42
N PRO A 35 3.51 -2.46 -3.62
CA PRO A 35 4.68 -2.31 -4.47
C PRO A 35 4.67 -0.93 -5.15
N HIS A 36 5.02 0.13 -4.42
CA HIS A 36 5.02 1.51 -4.90
C HIS A 36 5.98 1.72 -6.07
N HIS A 37 7.10 0.99 -6.09
CA HIS A 37 8.10 0.98 -7.16
C HIS A 37 8.06 -0.30 -8.01
N GLY A 38 6.96 -1.05 -7.91
CA GLY A 38 6.74 -2.30 -8.64
C GLY A 38 7.47 -3.48 -8.02
N THR A 39 7.24 -4.66 -8.57
CA THR A 39 7.90 -5.89 -8.09
C THR A 39 8.32 -6.73 -9.29
N SER A 40 9.40 -7.49 -9.13
CA SER A 40 9.86 -8.45 -10.15
C SER A 40 8.95 -9.68 -10.27
N ILE A 41 7.73 -9.67 -9.69
CA ILE A 41 6.75 -10.76 -9.83
C ILE A 41 6.39 -11.04 -11.30
N ALA A 42 6.55 -10.03 -12.17
CA ALA A 42 6.33 -10.13 -13.61
C ALA A 42 7.24 -11.19 -14.29
N GLU A 43 8.34 -11.58 -13.66
CA GLU A 43 9.30 -12.56 -14.18
C GLU A 43 8.93 -14.01 -13.82
N TYR A 44 7.94 -14.21 -12.93
CA TYR A 44 7.57 -15.53 -12.42
C TYR A 44 6.48 -16.21 -13.27
N SER A 45 6.28 -17.51 -13.01
CA SER A 45 5.32 -18.33 -13.73
C SER A 45 3.89 -17.77 -13.64
N VAL A 46 3.07 -18.11 -14.64
CA VAL A 46 1.66 -17.73 -14.69
C VAL A 46 0.91 -18.16 -13.43
N THR A 47 1.22 -19.34 -12.87
CA THR A 47 0.63 -19.85 -11.62
C THR A 47 0.95 -18.97 -10.41
N VAL A 48 2.20 -18.52 -10.27
CA VAL A 48 2.62 -17.62 -9.19
C VAL A 48 1.86 -16.29 -9.28
N LYS A 49 1.75 -15.76 -10.50
CA LYS A 49 1.00 -14.53 -10.77
C LYS A 49 -0.46 -14.67 -10.38
N TYR A 50 -1.16 -15.74 -10.80
CA TYR A 50 -2.56 -15.95 -10.43
C TYR A 50 -2.79 -16.12 -8.92
N LEU A 51 -1.85 -16.73 -8.19
CA LEU A 51 -2.00 -16.91 -6.74
C LEU A 51 -1.90 -15.56 -6.00
N LEU A 52 -0.93 -14.73 -6.36
CA LEU A 52 -0.66 -13.48 -5.65
C LEU A 52 -1.45 -12.29 -6.21
N PHE A 53 -1.77 -12.33 -7.50
CA PHE A 53 -2.44 -11.28 -8.26
C PHE A 53 -3.44 -11.92 -9.23
N PRO A 54 -4.59 -12.40 -8.73
CA PRO A 54 -5.57 -13.14 -9.54
C PRO A 54 -6.25 -12.29 -10.63
N SER A 55 -6.04 -10.97 -10.66
CA SER A 55 -6.65 -10.05 -11.62
C SER A 55 -5.71 -9.69 -12.77
N VAL A 56 -6.25 -9.27 -13.92
CA VAL A 56 -5.50 -9.01 -15.17
C VAL A 56 -4.58 -7.77 -15.06
N GLU A 57 -4.71 -6.96 -14.00
CA GLU A 57 -3.92 -5.74 -13.78
C GLU A 57 -2.42 -5.98 -13.45
N VAL A 58 -1.91 -7.21 -13.59
CA VAL A 58 -0.52 -7.59 -13.25
C VAL A 58 0.53 -6.96 -14.16
N LYS A 59 0.18 -6.57 -15.39
CA LYS A 59 1.17 -6.08 -16.37
C LYS A 59 1.74 -4.70 -16.01
N GLU A 60 0.95 -3.86 -15.34
CA GLU A 60 1.33 -2.50 -14.94
C GLU A 60 2.18 -2.45 -13.65
N LEU A 61 2.39 -3.60 -12.99
CA LEU A 61 3.14 -3.74 -11.74
C LEU A 61 4.60 -4.14 -11.93
N SER A 62 5.05 -4.26 -13.18
CA SER A 62 6.45 -4.54 -13.45
C SER A 62 7.29 -3.47 -12.77
N LYS A 63 8.36 -3.91 -12.10
CA LYS A 63 9.38 -3.02 -11.59
C LYS A 63 9.77 -2.02 -12.70
N ASP A 64 9.90 -0.74 -12.32
CA ASP A 64 10.25 0.36 -13.22
C ASP A 64 9.24 0.67 -14.33
N SER A 65 7.97 0.25 -14.17
CA SER A 65 6.88 0.66 -15.07
C SER A 65 6.74 2.19 -15.10
N PRO A 66 6.78 2.85 -16.28
CA PRO A 66 6.58 4.29 -16.39
C PRO A 66 5.24 4.76 -15.82
N ALA A 67 4.17 3.98 -16.04
CA ALA A 67 2.85 4.32 -15.52
C ALA A 67 2.78 4.24 -13.99
N LEU A 68 3.47 3.25 -13.39
CA LEU A 68 3.53 3.11 -11.94
C LEU A 68 4.36 4.22 -11.30
N ASN A 69 5.48 4.58 -11.91
CA ASN A 69 6.31 5.70 -11.46
C ASN A 69 5.54 7.02 -11.53
N GLU A 70 4.84 7.30 -12.65
CA GLU A 70 4.01 8.49 -12.79
C GLU A 70 2.88 8.53 -11.74
N LEU A 71 2.20 7.39 -11.52
CA LEU A 71 1.17 7.25 -10.49
C LEU A 71 1.73 7.57 -9.11
N ASN A 72 2.91 7.03 -8.78
CA ASN A 72 3.57 7.25 -7.51
C ASN A 72 3.94 8.73 -7.31
N ASP A 73 4.59 9.35 -8.29
CA ASP A 73 5.06 10.73 -8.22
C ASP A 73 3.91 11.72 -8.06
N ARG A 74 2.82 11.52 -8.83
CA ARG A 74 1.62 12.35 -8.73
C ARG A 74 0.94 12.20 -7.38
N PHE A 75 0.84 10.97 -6.87
CA PHE A 75 0.30 10.71 -5.54
C PHE A 75 1.15 11.38 -4.46
N LEU A 76 2.48 11.26 -4.53
CA LEU A 76 3.40 11.88 -3.56
C LEU A 76 3.26 13.40 -3.54
N CYS A 77 3.14 14.03 -4.70
CA CYS A 77 2.92 15.47 -4.81
C CYS A 77 1.63 15.89 -4.09
N MET A 78 0.51 15.21 -4.38
CA MET A 78 -0.77 15.49 -3.73
C MET A 78 -0.73 15.19 -2.22
N ALA A 79 -0.17 14.05 -1.81
CA ALA A 79 -0.11 13.65 -0.41
C ALA A 79 0.68 14.67 0.44
N LYS A 80 1.76 15.23 -0.11
CA LYS A 80 2.55 16.29 0.52
C LYS A 80 1.78 17.61 0.60
N ASP A 81 1.13 18.04 -0.49
CA ASP A 81 0.31 19.26 -0.53
C ASP A 81 -0.83 19.21 0.51
N ARG A 82 -1.54 18.09 0.55
CA ARG A 82 -2.65 17.84 1.49
C ARG A 82 -2.20 17.46 2.90
N LYS A 83 -0.91 17.24 3.11
CA LYS A 83 -0.33 16.80 4.39
C LYS A 83 -1.02 15.55 4.95
N PHE A 84 -1.30 14.57 4.09
CA PHE A 84 -1.91 13.33 4.54
C PHE A 84 -1.02 12.60 5.54
N LYS A 85 -1.63 12.12 6.63
CA LYS A 85 -0.99 11.16 7.51
C LYS A 85 -0.84 9.84 6.77
N ILE A 86 0.38 9.33 6.69
CA ILE A 86 0.67 8.07 5.98
C ILE A 86 1.46 7.14 6.88
N LEU A 87 1.05 5.88 6.90
CA LEU A 87 1.75 4.78 7.55
C LEU A 87 1.87 3.60 6.58
N SER A 88 3.07 3.11 6.37
CA SER A 88 3.35 1.95 5.54
C SER A 88 3.89 0.80 6.38
N PHE A 89 3.39 -0.40 6.14
CA PHE A 89 3.95 -1.64 6.64
C PHE A 89 4.62 -2.40 5.49
N ALA A 90 5.79 -2.99 5.76
CA ALA A 90 6.51 -3.85 4.82
C ALA A 90 6.71 -5.25 5.40
N GLU A 91 6.56 -6.28 4.56
CA GLU A 91 6.89 -7.65 4.93
C GLU A 91 8.41 -7.84 4.98
N THR A 92 8.87 -8.65 5.93
CA THR A 92 10.29 -9.04 6.02
C THR A 92 10.51 -10.54 5.87
N LEU A 93 9.44 -11.35 5.83
CA LEU A 93 9.52 -12.80 5.60
C LEU A 93 9.11 -13.15 4.16
N PRO A 94 9.79 -14.12 3.53
CA PRO A 94 9.40 -14.58 2.21
C PRO A 94 8.09 -15.36 2.27
N THR A 95 7.21 -15.13 1.29
CA THR A 95 5.98 -15.90 1.09
C THR A 95 6.30 -17.23 0.41
N SER A 96 5.73 -18.31 0.95
CA SER A 96 5.83 -19.64 0.34
C SER A 96 4.74 -19.81 -0.72
N ILE A 97 5.13 -20.08 -1.95
CA ILE A 97 4.25 -20.25 -3.11
C ILE A 97 4.38 -21.69 -3.59
N GLY A 98 3.50 -22.55 -3.07
CA GLY A 98 3.65 -24.00 -3.24
C GLY A 98 4.87 -24.57 -2.49
N PRO A 99 5.26 -25.82 -2.79
CA PRO A 99 6.22 -26.55 -1.97
C PRO A 99 7.70 -26.14 -2.15
N MET A 100 8.06 -25.50 -3.26
CA MET A 100 9.48 -25.23 -3.61
C MET A 100 9.85 -23.75 -3.78
N VAL A 101 8.88 -22.84 -3.90
CA VAL A 101 9.15 -21.42 -4.17
C VAL A 101 8.94 -20.61 -2.90
N LYS A 102 9.98 -19.89 -2.48
CA LYS A 102 9.90 -18.84 -1.44
C LYS A 102 10.43 -17.55 -2.02
N MET A 103 9.68 -16.47 -1.86
CA MET A 103 10.10 -15.17 -2.37
C MET A 103 9.49 -14.02 -1.57
N HIS A 104 10.15 -12.86 -1.60
CA HIS A 104 9.52 -11.61 -1.19
C HIS A 104 8.59 -11.14 -2.30
N VAL A 105 7.29 -11.04 -2.01
CA VAL A 105 6.31 -10.56 -2.99
C VAL A 105 6.51 -9.07 -3.24
N VAL A 106 6.72 -8.30 -2.17
CA VAL A 106 7.12 -6.90 -2.24
C VAL A 106 8.39 -6.71 -1.42
N PRO A 107 9.53 -6.38 -2.04
CA PRO A 107 10.73 -6.00 -1.29
C PRO A 107 10.48 -4.72 -0.49
N VAL A 108 11.13 -4.57 0.67
CA VAL A 108 10.97 -3.39 1.55
C VAL A 108 11.20 -2.09 0.80
N GLN A 109 12.18 -2.04 -0.11
CA GLN A 109 12.49 -0.85 -0.92
C GLN A 109 11.35 -0.48 -1.87
N SER A 110 10.54 -1.45 -2.29
CA SER A 110 9.35 -1.19 -3.10
C SER A 110 8.13 -0.83 -2.25
N ALA A 111 8.05 -1.33 -1.01
CA ALA A 111 7.03 -0.97 -0.04
C ALA A 111 7.25 0.42 0.58
N ASP A 112 8.49 0.92 0.55
CA ASP A 112 8.81 2.27 0.98
C ASP A 112 8.20 3.28 0.00
N LEU A 113 7.40 4.20 0.55
CA LEU A 113 6.78 5.28 -0.20
C LEU A 113 7.69 6.52 -0.29
N GLY A 114 8.67 6.63 0.61
CA GLY A 114 9.54 7.81 0.76
C GLY A 114 8.91 8.99 1.52
N ILE A 115 7.69 8.83 2.05
CA ILE A 115 7.03 9.75 2.99
C ILE A 115 6.23 8.97 4.04
N GLY A 116 6.03 9.60 5.21
CA GLY A 116 5.36 8.95 6.34
C GLY A 116 6.25 7.92 7.03
N ASP A 117 5.66 7.17 7.97
CA ASP A 117 6.37 6.12 8.69
C ASP A 117 6.41 4.84 7.85
N LEU A 118 7.56 4.17 7.80
CA LEU A 118 7.69 2.80 7.30
C LEU A 118 8.02 1.86 8.47
N ILE A 119 7.20 0.83 8.64
CA ILE A 119 7.39 -0.18 9.68
C ILE A 119 7.55 -1.55 9.04
N GLN A 120 8.71 -2.16 9.25
CA GLN A 120 9.00 -3.52 8.83
C GLN A 120 8.41 -4.51 9.84
N VAL A 121 7.77 -5.58 9.36
CA VAL A 121 7.07 -6.56 10.20
C VAL A 121 7.43 -7.98 9.78
N ASP A 122 7.78 -8.81 10.77
CA ASP A 122 8.16 -10.22 10.63
C ASP A 122 6.98 -11.14 10.28
N VAL A 123 6.39 -10.87 9.13
CA VAL A 123 5.29 -11.62 8.51
C VAL A 123 5.52 -11.69 7.01
N ASP A 124 4.86 -12.63 6.35
CA ASP A 124 4.87 -12.74 4.89
C ASP A 124 3.78 -11.87 4.25
N HIS A 125 3.83 -11.72 2.93
CA HIS A 125 2.86 -10.92 2.17
C HIS A 125 1.40 -11.39 2.31
N LEU A 126 1.16 -12.68 2.57
CA LEU A 126 -0.20 -13.22 2.71
C LEU A 126 -0.82 -12.88 4.06
N ASN A 127 0.01 -12.60 5.07
CA ASN A 127 -0.40 -12.36 6.45
C ASN A 127 -0.20 -10.92 6.93
N ILE A 128 0.52 -10.07 6.19
CA ILE A 128 0.80 -8.67 6.56
C ILE A 128 -0.46 -7.83 6.85
N CYS A 129 -1.59 -8.12 6.17
CA CYS A 129 -2.87 -7.45 6.39
C CYS A 129 -3.85 -8.24 7.27
N LYS A 130 -3.41 -9.35 7.89
CA LYS A 130 -4.22 -10.28 8.67
C LYS A 130 -3.66 -10.42 10.09
N PRO A 131 -3.80 -9.40 10.95
CA PRO A 131 -3.35 -9.50 12.33
C PRO A 131 -4.03 -10.70 13.03
N GLU A 132 -3.23 -11.62 13.56
CA GLU A 132 -3.71 -12.88 14.16
C GLU A 132 -4.67 -12.65 15.34
N LYS A 133 -4.42 -11.60 16.13
CA LYS A 133 -5.19 -11.25 17.33
C LYS A 133 -5.16 -9.76 17.60
N LYS A 134 -6.12 -9.26 18.41
CA LYS A 134 -6.19 -7.85 18.83
C LYS A 134 -4.96 -7.38 19.61
N ASP A 135 -4.21 -8.30 20.20
CA ASP A 135 -3.00 -7.97 20.95
C ASP A 135 -1.75 -7.84 20.04
N SER A 136 -1.85 -8.23 18.76
CA SER A 136 -0.75 -8.17 17.81
C SER A 136 -0.29 -6.74 17.55
N PHE A 137 1.01 -6.59 17.26
CA PHE A 137 1.62 -5.30 16.92
C PHE A 137 0.88 -4.61 15.76
N LEU A 138 0.64 -5.34 14.66
CA LEU A 138 -0.10 -4.82 13.50
C LEU A 138 -1.46 -4.27 13.89
N TYR A 139 -2.25 -5.02 14.66
CA TYR A 139 -3.57 -4.54 15.10
C TYR A 139 -3.47 -3.26 15.93
N LYS A 140 -2.60 -3.26 16.95
CA LYS A 140 -2.45 -2.12 17.87
C LYS A 140 -1.96 -0.87 17.14
N ARG A 141 -0.93 -1.00 16.30
CA ARG A 141 -0.35 0.12 15.56
C ARG A 141 -1.34 0.70 14.56
N SER A 142 -2.10 -0.15 13.87
CA SER A 142 -3.13 0.29 12.93
C SER A 142 -4.31 0.95 13.62
N LEU A 143 -4.77 0.41 14.75
CA LEU A 143 -5.81 1.02 15.57
C LEU A 143 -5.37 2.39 16.10
N GLN A 144 -4.12 2.50 16.56
CA GLN A 144 -3.56 3.76 17.02
C GLN A 144 -3.55 4.80 15.89
N PHE A 145 -3.05 4.43 14.71
CA PHE A 145 -3.02 5.33 13.55
C PHE A 145 -4.43 5.84 13.18
N ILE A 146 -5.44 4.95 13.19
CA ILE A 146 -6.82 5.33 12.89
C ILE A 146 -7.35 6.33 13.94
N ARG A 147 -7.10 6.08 15.23
CA ARG A 147 -7.51 7.00 16.31
C ARG A 147 -6.83 8.36 16.16
N ASP A 148 -5.53 8.39 15.93
CA ASP A 148 -4.76 9.63 15.75
C ASP A 148 -5.24 10.44 14.54
N ALA A 149 -5.63 9.77 13.46
CA ALA A 149 -6.19 10.42 12.28
C ALA A 149 -7.56 11.05 12.57
N LEU A 150 -8.44 10.32 13.27
CA LEU A 150 -9.78 10.79 13.62
C LEU A 150 -9.77 11.91 14.67
N GLU A 151 -8.93 11.83 15.70
CA GLU A 151 -8.80 12.90 16.70
C GLU A 151 -8.33 14.21 16.07
N SER A 152 -7.37 14.13 15.14
CA SER A 152 -6.92 15.31 14.41
C SER A 152 -8.01 15.89 13.51
N TYR A 153 -8.90 15.07 12.97
CA TYR A 153 -10.05 15.57 12.21
C TYR A 153 -11.04 16.31 13.11
N ILE A 154 -11.41 15.70 14.25
CA ILE A 154 -12.36 16.29 15.21
C ILE A 154 -11.84 17.62 15.76
N ASN A 155 -10.53 17.71 16.06
CA ASN A 155 -9.95 18.93 16.64
C ASN A 155 -9.76 20.06 15.62
N ASN A 156 -9.77 19.78 14.31
CA ASN A 156 -9.59 20.76 13.24
C ASN A 156 -10.89 21.09 12.47
N SER A 157 -12.02 20.47 12.84
CA SER A 157 -13.35 20.70 12.26
C SER A 157 -14.17 21.64 13.11
#